data_AF-A0A0W8EB99-F1
#
_entry.id   AF-A0A0W8EB99-F1
#
_cell.length_a   1.000
_cell.length_b   1.000
_cell.length_c   1.000
_cell.angle_alpha   90.00
_cell.angle_beta   90.00
_cell.angle_gamma   90.00
#
_symmetry.space_group_name_H-M   'P 1'
#
loop_
_entity.id
_entity.type
_entity.pdbx_description
1 polymer ?
#
loop_
_entity_poly.entity_id
_entity_poly.type
_entity_poly.pdbx_seq_one_letter_code
_entity_poly.pdbx_strand_id
1 'polypeptide(L)' 'MQRTIEVLSDTDLMTQLGEGKRKNAPVRDFEELAGELDI' A
#
# COMPACT_ATOMS: atom_id res chain seq x y z
N MET A 1 19.11 -3.15 -6.28
CA MET A 1 18.35 -2.29 -7.21
C MET A 1 17.47 -3.06 -8.20
N GLN A 2 17.78 -4.32 -8.57
CA GLN A 2 16.91 -5.12 -9.46
C GLN A 2 15.47 -5.30 -8.92
N ARG A 3 15.32 -5.60 -7.62
CA ARG A 3 14.00 -5.73 -6.98
C ARG A 3 13.11 -4.47 -7.10
N THR A 4 13.71 -3.29 -7.05
CA THR A 4 12.95 -2.03 -7.18
C THR A 4 12.37 -1.89 -8.60
N ILE A 5 13.09 -2.35 -9.62
CA ILE A 5 12.62 -2.34 -11.02
C ILE A 5 11.52 -3.39 -11.22
N GLU A 6 11.65 -4.58 -10.63
CA GLU A 6 10.59 -5.60 -10.65
C GLU A 6 9.29 -5.10 -9.99
N VAL A 7 9.40 -4.47 -8.81
CA VAL A 7 8.22 -3.92 -8.11
C VAL A 7 7.54 -2.80 -8.90
N LEU A 8 8.31 -1.95 -9.58
CA LEU A 8 7.76 -0.89 -10.45
C LEU A 8 7.18 -1.42 -11.77
N SER A 9 7.51 -2.65 -12.16
CA SER A 9 6.94 -3.32 -13.35
C SER A 9 5.60 -4.00 -13.06
N ASP A 10 5.29 -4.22 -11.79
CA ASP A 10 3.99 -4.75 -11.36
C ASP A 10 2.92 -3.66 -11.48
N THR A 11 2.07 -3.82 -12.50
CA THR A 11 1.03 -2.84 -12.84
C THR A 11 -0.08 -2.79 -11.79
N ASP A 12 -0.37 -3.91 -11.13
CA ASP A 12 -1.42 -4.01 -10.12
C ASP A 12 -0.97 -3.28 -8.85
N LEU A 13 0.27 -3.50 -8.43
CA LEU A 13 0.85 -2.85 -7.27
C LEU A 13 0.99 -1.33 -7.48
N MET A 14 1.40 -0.91 -8.68
CA MET A 14 1.47 0.52 -9.02
C MET A 14 0.08 1.18 -9.06
N THR A 15 -0.94 0.44 -9.49
CA THR A 15 -2.33 0.91 -9.45
C THR A 15 -2.77 1.14 -8.00
N GLN A 16 -2.57 0.16 -7.12
CA GLN A 16 -2.92 0.26 -5.69
C GLN A 16 -2.22 1.43 -4.99
N LEU A 17 -0.93 1.64 -5.26
CA LEU A 17 -0.19 2.80 -4.75
C LEU A 17 -0.77 4.14 -5.23
N GLY A 18 -1.24 4.20 -6.48
CA GLY A 18 -1.93 5.36 -7.03
C GLY A 18 -3.26 5.63 -6.33
N GLU A 19 -4.02 4.59 -6.01
CA GLU A 19 -5.30 4.72 -5.30
C GLU A 19 -5.14 5.19 -3.86
N GLY A 20 -4.15 4.65 -3.15
CA GLY A 20 -3.81 5.04 -1.77
C GLY A 20 -3.28 6.47 -1.64
N LYS A 21 -2.77 7.07 -2.73
CA LYS A 21 -2.31 8.48 -2.76
C LYS A 21 -3.41 9.49 -3.08
N ARG A 22 -4.65 9.06 -3.37
CA ARG A 22 -5.76 9.97 -3.65
C ARG A 22 -6.10 10.77 -2.39
N LYS A 23 -6.52 12.04 -2.55
CA LYS A 23 -6.79 12.98 -1.45
C LYS A 23 -7.81 12.49 -0.41
N ASN A 24 -8.69 11.56 -0.80
CA ASN A 24 -9.73 10.99 0.05
C ASN A 24 -9.58 9.47 0.19
N ALA A 25 -8.37 8.94 0.02
CA ALA A 25 -8.13 7.53 0.29
C ALA A 25 -8.47 7.24 1.76
N PRO A 26 -9.15 6.13 2.06
CA PRO A 26 -9.43 5.74 3.43
C PRO A 26 -8.10 5.52 4.15
N VAL A 27 -7.88 6.29 5.21
CA VAL A 27 -6.73 6.15 6.11
C VAL A 27 -7.22 5.43 7.35
N ARG A 28 -6.48 4.40 7.75
CA ARG A 28 -6.72 3.67 9.00
C ARG A 28 -5.52 3.88 9.92
N ASP A 29 -5.78 3.91 11.21
CA ASP A 29 -4.71 3.90 12.20
C ASP A 29 -3.99 2.55 12.17
N PHE A 30 -2.66 2.59 12.23
CA PHE A 30 -1.85 1.38 12.15
C PHE A 30 -2.01 0.50 13.40
N GLU A 31 -2.08 1.09 14.58
CA GLU A 31 -2.20 0.37 15.86
C GLU A 31 -3.59 -0.28 15.98
N GLU A 32 -4.65 0.42 15.53
CA GLU A 32 -5.99 -0.17 15.45
C GLU A 32 -6.01 -1.41 14.55
N LEU A 33 -5.41 -1.31 13.36
CA LEU A 33 -5.33 -2.41 12.41
C LEU A 33 -4.45 -3.57 12.93
N ALA A 34 -3.33 -3.26 13.57
CA ALA A 34 -2.44 -4.26 14.16
C ALA A 34 -3.15 -5.05 15.27
N GLY A 35 -3.90 -4.35 16.13
CA GLY A 35 -4.73 -4.98 17.16
C GLY A 35 -5.84 -5.88 16.61
N GLU A 36 -6.46 -5.51 15.48
CA GLU A 36 -7.45 -6.37 14.79
C GLU A 36 -6.82 -7.63 14.18
N LEU A 37 -5.58 -7.52 13.69
CA LEU A 37 -4.87 -8.59 12.98
C LEU A 37 -4.00 -9.45 13.88
N ASP A 38 -3.86 -9.11 15.16
CA ASP A 38 -3.00 -9.78 16.15
C ASP A 38 -1.52 -9.86 15.70
N ILE A 39 -1.01 -8.74 15.16
CA ILE A 39 0.39 -8.57 14.68
C ILE A 39 1.13 -7.44 15.37
#